data_AF-A0AAN8U1P4-F1
#
_entry.id   AF-A0AAN8U1P4-F1
#
_cell.length_a   1.000
_cell.length_b   1.000
_cell.length_c   1.000
_cell.angle_alpha   90.00
_cell.angle_beta   90.00
_cell.angle_gamma   90.00
#
_symmetry.space_group_name_H-M   'P 1'
#
loop_
_entity.id
_entity.type
_entity.pdbx_description
1 polymer ?
#
loop_
_entity_poly.entity_id
_entity_poly.type
_entity_poly.pdbx_seq_one_letter_code
_entity_poly.pdbx_strand_id
1 'polypeptide(L)'
;MALQAPTRIPANLAPNGGNSGLRQAPNGFALKSSFFSPSIHLLLPPPSFSRAAPATAPKISMRVASKQAYICRDCGYIYNDRTPFEKVPDSYFCPVCGAPKRRFRAYEPKVTKDANSTEVRKARKEQLKRDEAVGNVLPIAIGVGVVALAALYFYVNNTS
;
A
#
# COMPACT_ATOMS: atom_id res chain seq x y z
N MET A 1 13.97 -60.70 5.46
CA MET A 1 14.32 -59.28 5.19
C MET A 1 13.03 -58.51 4.96
N ALA A 2 12.55 -57.79 5.98
CA ALA A 2 11.36 -56.94 5.90
C ALA A 2 11.53 -55.81 6.93
N LEU A 3 11.44 -54.56 6.46
CA LEU A 3 11.70 -53.36 7.24
C LEU A 3 10.45 -52.91 8.01
N GLN A 4 10.73 -52.40 9.21
CA GLN A 4 9.87 -51.86 10.28
C GLN A 4 9.08 -50.61 9.81
N ALA A 5 7.78 -50.51 10.09
CA ALA A 5 7.13 -49.89 11.27
C ALA A 5 6.82 -48.37 11.11
N PRO A 6 5.75 -47.86 11.77
CA PRO A 6 5.03 -46.63 11.37
C PRO A 6 5.51 -45.38 12.12
N THR A 7 5.48 -44.21 11.47
CA THR A 7 5.79 -42.92 12.10
C THR A 7 4.75 -41.85 11.80
N ARG A 8 4.36 -41.18 12.88
CA ARG A 8 3.33 -40.15 13.03
C ARG A 8 3.68 -38.84 12.29
N ILE A 9 2.59 -38.14 11.96
CA ILE A 9 2.47 -36.73 11.56
C ILE A 9 3.13 -35.80 12.60
N PRO A 10 3.85 -34.75 12.18
CA PRO A 10 4.07 -33.57 13.00
C PRO A 10 3.13 -32.42 12.58
N ALA A 11 2.57 -31.75 13.59
CA ALA A 11 1.94 -30.44 13.49
C ALA A 11 2.93 -29.35 13.97
N ASN A 12 2.56 -28.08 13.71
CA ASN A 12 3.09 -26.79 14.18
C ASN A 12 3.83 -26.01 13.09
N LEU A 13 3.27 -24.95 12.51
CA LEU A 13 2.91 -23.61 13.02
C LEU A 13 4.00 -22.55 12.72
N ALA A 14 3.57 -21.57 11.92
CA ALA A 14 3.97 -20.17 11.81
C ALA A 14 5.34 -19.78 11.19
N PRO A 15 5.35 -18.80 10.25
CA PRO A 15 6.55 -18.16 9.74
C PRO A 15 6.83 -16.85 10.47
N ASN A 16 8.09 -16.52 10.74
CA ASN A 16 8.46 -15.13 10.97
C ASN A 16 9.92 -14.85 10.63
N GLY A 17 10.11 -13.71 9.97
CA GLY A 17 11.13 -12.75 10.39
C GLY A 17 12.52 -12.97 9.79
N GLY A 18 12.82 -12.15 8.79
CA GLY A 18 14.12 -12.08 8.14
C GLY A 18 15.25 -11.62 9.07
N ASN A 19 16.46 -12.01 8.67
CA ASN A 19 17.72 -11.51 9.24
C ASN A 19 18.53 -10.90 8.10
N SER A 20 18.89 -9.62 8.24
CA SER A 20 19.99 -8.99 7.50
C SER A 20 20.62 -7.95 8.40
N GLY A 21 21.88 -8.18 8.79
CA GLY A 21 22.75 -7.13 9.32
C GLY A 21 23.42 -7.44 10.65
N LEU A 22 24.28 -8.46 10.67
CA LEU A 22 25.29 -8.66 11.71
C LEU A 22 26.39 -7.58 11.57
N ARG A 23 26.71 -6.87 12.66
CA ARG A 23 28.09 -6.44 12.92
C ARG A 23 28.51 -6.97 14.28
N GLN A 24 29.59 -7.73 14.20
CA GLN A 24 30.18 -8.58 15.21
C GLN A 24 31.14 -7.77 16.09
N ALA A 25 31.18 -8.07 17.38
CA ALA A 25 32.30 -7.72 18.26
C ALA A 25 32.62 -8.89 19.19
N PRO A 26 33.90 -9.07 19.60
CA PRO A 26 34.48 -10.38 19.80
C PRO A 26 34.71 -10.77 21.27
N ASN A 27 34.74 -12.10 21.48
CA ASN A 27 35.53 -12.86 22.45
C ASN A 27 35.52 -12.43 23.93
N GLY A 28 34.76 -13.19 24.73
CA GLY A 28 34.96 -13.29 26.18
C GLY A 28 34.83 -14.74 26.63
N PHE A 29 35.96 -15.45 26.70
CA PHE A 29 36.07 -16.64 27.53
C PHE A 29 35.88 -16.25 29.00
N ALA A 30 35.00 -16.93 29.73
CA ALA A 30 35.07 -17.22 31.18
C ALA A 30 33.67 -17.69 31.63
N LEU A 31 33.36 -18.98 31.64
CA LEU A 31 33.62 -19.87 32.77
C LEU A 31 33.42 -19.20 34.15
N LYS A 32 32.30 -19.59 34.77
CA LYS A 32 32.15 -19.96 36.17
C LYS A 32 32.00 -18.86 37.23
N SER A 33 31.02 -19.17 38.09
CA SER A 33 30.95 -18.96 39.55
C SER A 33 30.84 -17.53 40.10
N SER A 34 29.61 -17.23 40.54
CA SER A 34 29.26 -16.88 41.92
C SER A 34 30.39 -16.33 42.80
N PHE A 35 30.52 -15.00 42.87
CA PHE A 35 31.02 -14.36 44.09
C PHE A 35 30.27 -13.04 44.33
N PHE A 36 29.68 -12.98 45.51
CA PHE A 36 28.94 -11.88 46.10
C PHE A 36 29.84 -10.66 46.35
N SER A 37 29.36 -9.45 46.05
CA SER A 37 29.82 -8.25 46.76
C SER A 37 28.73 -7.16 46.74
N PRO A 38 28.03 -6.89 47.86
CA PRO A 38 26.86 -6.02 47.91
C PRO A 38 27.24 -4.62 48.43
N SER A 39 28.04 -3.81 47.71
CA SER A 39 28.43 -2.49 48.26
C SER A 39 28.80 -1.36 47.28
N ILE A 40 28.56 -1.44 45.95
CA ILE A 40 28.92 -0.32 45.03
C ILE A 40 27.70 0.42 44.43
N HIS A 41 26.48 0.13 44.85
CA HIS A 41 25.29 0.84 44.32
C HIS A 41 25.01 2.23 44.93
N LEU A 42 25.90 2.79 45.77
CA LEU A 42 25.61 4.05 46.47
C LEU A 42 26.20 5.32 45.85
N LEU A 43 26.79 5.28 44.65
CA LEU A 43 27.48 6.46 44.08
C LEU A 43 27.13 6.81 42.62
N LEU A 44 26.02 6.32 42.06
CA LEU A 44 25.57 6.74 40.73
C LEU A 44 24.31 7.63 40.80
N PRO A 45 24.33 8.89 40.34
CA PRO A 45 23.14 9.72 40.25
C PRO A 45 22.15 9.12 39.23
N PRO A 46 20.83 9.24 39.46
CA PRO A 46 19.85 8.69 38.53
C PRO A 46 19.91 9.43 37.19
N PRO A 47 19.83 8.74 36.03
CA PRO A 47 19.56 9.41 34.77
C PRO A 47 18.13 9.96 34.82
N SER A 48 18.01 11.24 35.12
CA SER A 48 16.88 12.04 34.70
C SER A 48 16.89 12.11 33.16
N PHE A 49 15.69 12.17 32.57
CA PHE A 49 15.39 12.18 31.13
C PHE A 49 15.09 10.82 30.48
N SER A 50 13.96 10.25 30.87
CA SER A 50 13.02 9.70 29.89
C SER A 50 11.62 10.20 30.24
N ARG A 51 11.40 11.49 29.96
CA ARG A 51 10.08 12.10 29.98
C ARG A 51 9.30 11.46 28.82
N ALA A 52 8.44 10.49 29.14
CA ALA A 52 7.49 9.94 28.19
C ALA A 52 6.65 11.09 27.65
N ALA A 53 6.90 11.46 26.39
CA ALA A 53 6.07 12.42 25.69
C ALA A 53 4.70 11.77 25.47
N PRO A 54 3.58 12.46 25.79
CA PRO A 54 2.27 11.93 25.46
C PRO A 54 2.17 11.85 23.94
N ALA A 55 1.75 10.70 23.42
CA ALA A 55 1.41 10.52 22.02
C ALA A 55 0.33 11.56 21.66
N THR A 56 0.77 12.66 21.03
CA THR A 56 -0.17 13.67 20.51
C THR A 56 -0.98 12.99 19.42
N ALA A 57 -2.26 12.73 19.72
CA ALA A 57 -3.26 12.31 18.76
C ALA A 57 -3.13 13.18 17.50
N PRO A 58 -3.20 12.59 16.29
CA PRO A 58 -3.06 13.34 15.05
C PRO A 58 -4.15 14.42 15.03
N LYS A 59 -3.74 15.68 15.14
CA LYS A 59 -4.63 16.83 15.02
C LYS A 59 -5.08 16.89 13.58
N ILE A 60 -6.22 16.28 13.28
CA ILE A 60 -6.89 16.38 11.98
C ILE A 60 -7.36 17.83 11.86
N SER A 61 -6.48 18.70 11.38
CA SER A 61 -6.81 20.08 11.04
C SER A 61 -7.78 20.03 9.86
N MET A 62 -9.06 20.31 10.14
CA MET A 62 -10.10 20.37 9.12
C MET A 62 -9.79 21.55 8.18
N ARG A 63 -9.20 21.25 7.02
CA ARG A 63 -9.12 22.23 5.92
C ARG A 63 -10.50 22.30 5.27
N VAL A 64 -11.09 23.49 5.28
CA VAL A 64 -12.34 23.74 4.57
C VAL A 64 -12.01 23.71 3.08
N ALA A 65 -12.35 22.62 2.41
CA ALA A 65 -12.05 22.49 0.99
C ALA A 65 -12.78 23.58 0.19
N SER A 66 -12.10 24.16 -0.79
CA SER A 66 -12.74 25.02 -1.80
C SER A 66 -13.82 24.23 -2.56
N LYS A 67 -14.79 24.95 -3.14
CA LYS A 67 -15.97 24.36 -3.80
C LYS A 67 -15.62 23.41 -4.97
N GLN A 68 -14.46 23.62 -5.61
CA GLN A 68 -14.02 22.86 -6.78
C GLN A 68 -12.66 22.20 -6.51
N ALA A 69 -12.60 20.89 -6.69
CA ALA A 69 -11.36 20.14 -6.61
C ALA A 69 -10.68 20.03 -7.98
N TYR A 70 -9.36 19.84 -7.98
CA TYR A 70 -8.56 19.71 -9.19
C TYR A 70 -7.66 18.48 -9.13
N ILE A 71 -7.58 17.69 -10.19
CA ILE A 71 -6.75 16.48 -10.28
C ILE A 71 -5.53 16.70 -11.18
N CYS A 72 -4.36 16.26 -10.72
CA CYS A 72 -3.15 16.20 -11.51
C CYS A 72 -3.22 15.03 -12.51
N ARG A 73 -3.05 15.31 -13.81
CA ARG A 73 -3.09 14.28 -14.87
C ARG A 73 -1.91 13.30 -14.82
N ASP A 74 -0.80 13.67 -14.18
CA ASP A 74 0.42 12.86 -14.19
C ASP A 74 0.42 11.79 -13.10
N CYS A 75 -0.08 12.11 -11.90
CA CYS A 75 -0.02 11.22 -10.75
C CYS A 75 -1.35 10.98 -10.02
N GLY A 76 -2.43 11.69 -10.41
CA GLY A 76 -3.74 11.57 -9.77
C GLY A 76 -3.86 12.24 -8.41
N TYR A 77 -2.95 13.16 -8.05
CA TYR A 77 -3.11 13.99 -6.85
C TYR A 77 -4.33 14.92 -6.98
N ILE A 78 -5.16 14.98 -5.94
CA ILE A 78 -6.35 15.84 -5.87
C ILE A 78 -6.04 17.03 -4.96
N TYR A 79 -6.08 18.23 -5.53
CA TYR A 79 -6.02 19.51 -4.83
C TYR A 79 -7.41 19.86 -4.28
N ASN A 80 -7.50 20.05 -2.97
CA ASN A 80 -8.72 20.37 -2.24
C ASN A 80 -8.46 21.36 -1.08
N ASP A 81 -7.48 22.25 -1.23
CA ASP A 81 -7.15 23.24 -0.22
C ASP A 81 -8.20 24.36 -0.11
N ARG A 82 -8.08 25.17 0.96
CA ARG A 82 -8.94 26.32 1.23
C ARG A 82 -8.86 27.39 0.13
N THR A 83 -7.68 27.56 -0.45
CA THR A 83 -7.42 28.49 -1.54
C THR A 83 -8.00 27.92 -2.84
N PRO A 84 -8.90 28.64 -3.53
CA PRO A 84 -9.37 28.25 -4.86
C PRO A 84 -8.18 28.10 -5.81
N PHE A 85 -8.23 27.11 -6.69
CA PHE A 85 -7.12 26.77 -7.59
C PHE A 85 -6.79 27.90 -8.58
N GLU A 86 -7.76 28.74 -8.90
CA GLU A 86 -7.62 29.88 -9.81
C GLU A 86 -6.70 30.96 -9.21
N LYS A 87 -6.71 31.10 -7.88
CA LYS A 87 -5.89 32.06 -7.13
C LYS A 87 -4.50 31.53 -6.78
N VAL A 88 -4.24 30.25 -7.00
CA VAL A 88 -2.93 29.64 -6.77
C VAL A 88 -1.95 30.22 -7.81
N PRO A 89 -0.72 30.61 -7.42
CA PRO A 89 0.26 31.13 -8.38
C PRO A 89 0.67 30.06 -9.40
N ASP A 90 1.13 30.48 -10.57
CA ASP A 90 1.55 29.56 -11.64
C ASP A 90 2.87 28.82 -11.31
N SER A 91 3.61 29.28 -10.29
CA SER A 91 4.74 28.58 -9.69
C SER A 91 4.35 27.38 -8.83
N TYR A 92 3.06 27.06 -8.71
CA TYR A 92 2.62 25.88 -7.99
C TYR A 92 2.94 24.59 -8.76
N PHE A 93 3.58 23.67 -8.05
CA PHE A 93 3.92 22.33 -8.54
C PHE A 93 3.18 21.26 -7.75
N CYS A 94 2.82 20.17 -8.43
CA CYS A 94 2.20 19.03 -7.79
C CYS A 94 3.15 18.46 -6.71
N PRO A 95 2.70 18.30 -5.44
CA PRO A 95 3.56 17.84 -4.36
C PRO A 95 3.96 16.37 -4.48
N VAL A 96 3.32 15.61 -5.38
CA VAL A 96 3.59 14.19 -5.59
C VAL A 96 4.58 13.95 -6.73
N CYS A 97 4.45 14.67 -7.85
CA CYS A 97 5.25 14.42 -9.05
C CYS A 97 5.96 15.64 -9.63
N GLY A 98 5.81 16.82 -9.06
CA GLY A 98 6.43 18.05 -9.57
C GLY A 98 5.83 18.58 -10.88
N ALA A 99 4.68 18.08 -11.33
CA ALA A 99 4.01 18.61 -12.51
C ALA A 99 3.54 20.06 -12.31
N PRO A 100 3.67 20.94 -13.32
CA PRO A 100 3.25 22.34 -13.21
C PRO A 100 1.70 22.46 -13.16
N LYS A 101 1.21 23.56 -12.58
CA LYS A 101 -0.23 23.89 -12.46
C LYS A 101 -1.06 23.63 -13.73
N ARG A 102 -0.52 23.90 -14.93
CA ARG A 102 -1.18 23.66 -16.23
C ARG A 102 -1.60 22.20 -16.49
N ARG A 103 -1.01 21.23 -15.80
CA ARG A 103 -1.32 19.78 -15.92
C ARG A 103 -2.54 19.38 -15.07
N PHE A 104 -3.05 20.26 -14.21
CA PHE A 104 -4.25 19.99 -13.43
C PHE A 104 -5.53 20.19 -14.25
N ARG A 105 -6.59 19.47 -13.89
CA ARG A 105 -7.93 19.56 -14.49
C ARG A 105 -9.00 19.56 -13.40
N ALA A 106 -10.16 20.14 -13.69
CA ALA A 106 -11.29 20.09 -12.78
C ALA A 106 -11.66 18.64 -12.46
N TYR A 107 -11.90 18.37 -11.18
CA TYR A 107 -12.30 17.08 -10.66
C TYR A 107 -13.68 17.22 -10.04
N GLU A 108 -14.70 16.70 -10.73
CA GLU A 108 -16.09 16.74 -10.27
C GLU A 108 -16.46 15.76 -9.14
N PRO A 109 -15.88 14.55 -9.04
CA PRO A 109 -16.33 13.62 -8.01
C PRO A 109 -16.10 14.17 -6.60
N LYS A 110 -17.01 13.84 -5.68
CA LYS A 110 -16.92 14.25 -4.28
C LYS A 110 -15.59 13.81 -3.67
N VAL A 111 -14.80 14.78 -3.21
CA VAL A 111 -13.51 14.51 -2.56
C VAL A 111 -13.77 14.04 -1.12
N THR A 112 -13.45 12.78 -0.85
CA THR A 112 -13.40 12.25 0.52
C THR A 112 -12.08 12.61 1.19
N LYS A 113 -12.02 12.52 2.52
CA LYS A 113 -10.79 12.82 3.29
C LYS A 113 -9.59 11.98 2.84
N ASP A 114 -9.86 10.81 2.28
CA ASP A 114 -8.87 9.80 1.94
C ASP A 114 -8.57 9.76 0.43
N ALA A 115 -9.10 10.71 -0.34
CA ALA A 115 -8.98 10.73 -1.80
C ALA A 115 -7.52 10.74 -2.31
N ASN A 116 -6.59 11.20 -1.47
CA ASN A 116 -5.16 11.24 -1.76
C ASN A 116 -4.36 10.07 -1.16
N SER A 117 -5.01 9.13 -0.47
CA SER A 117 -4.31 7.96 0.08
C SER A 117 -3.81 7.04 -1.04
N THR A 118 -2.69 6.38 -0.80
CA THR A 118 -2.06 5.45 -1.76
C THR A 118 -2.98 4.29 -2.09
N GLU A 119 -3.76 3.81 -1.13
CA GLU A 119 -4.74 2.73 -1.29
C GLU A 119 -5.86 3.12 -2.26
N VAL A 120 -6.45 4.31 -2.07
CA VAL A 120 -7.52 4.81 -2.95
C VAL A 120 -7.00 5.02 -4.38
N ARG A 121 -5.78 5.54 -4.53
CA ARG A 121 -5.15 5.70 -5.86
C ARG A 121 -4.87 4.36 -6.53
N LYS A 122 -4.39 3.37 -5.78
CA LYS A 122 -4.12 2.02 -6.29
C LYS A 122 -5.42 1.31 -6.71
N ALA A 123 -6.46 1.39 -5.87
CA ALA A 123 -7.77 0.81 -6.15
C ALA A 123 -8.40 1.42 -7.41
N ARG A 124 -8.33 2.75 -7.58
CA ARG A 124 -8.83 3.43 -8.79
C ARG A 124 -8.09 2.97 -10.04
N LYS A 125 -6.76 2.84 -9.98
CA LYS A 125 -5.96 2.37 -11.10
C LYS A 125 -6.33 0.93 -11.49
N GLU A 126 -6.61 0.08 -10.50
CA GLU A 126 -7.02 -1.30 -10.73
C GLU A 126 -8.43 -1.40 -11.32
N GLN A 127 -9.38 -0.58 -10.86
CA GLN A 127 -10.69 -0.47 -11.50
C GLN A 127 -10.59 -0.05 -12.96
N LEU A 128 -9.81 0.99 -13.25
CA LEU A 128 -9.61 1.45 -14.63
C LEU A 128 -9.04 0.36 -15.54
N LYS A 129 -8.08 -0.43 -15.01
CA LYS A 129 -7.49 -1.56 -15.74
C LYS A 129 -8.49 -2.70 -15.97
N ARG A 130 -9.34 -3.00 -14.99
CA ARG A 130 -10.41 -4.00 -15.15
C ARG A 130 -11.39 -3.55 -16.22
N ASP A 131 -11.83 -2.31 -16.18
CA ASP A 131 -12.82 -1.78 -17.13
C ASP A 131 -12.26 -1.73 -18.55
N GLU A 132 -10.96 -1.40 -18.71
CA GLU A 132 -10.24 -1.52 -19.98
C GLU A 132 -10.18 -2.97 -20.47
N ALA A 133 -9.85 -3.93 -19.58
CA ALA A 133 -9.84 -5.34 -19.93
C ALA A 133 -11.22 -5.84 -20.36
N VAL A 134 -12.28 -5.43 -19.66
CA VAL A 134 -13.67 -5.76 -20.04
C VAL A 134 -14.01 -5.14 -21.39
N GLY A 135 -13.65 -3.88 -21.62
CA GLY A 135 -13.89 -3.19 -22.88
C GLY A 135 -13.21 -3.86 -24.08
N ASN A 136 -12.01 -4.43 -23.87
CA ASN A 136 -11.28 -5.15 -24.93
C ASN A 136 -11.80 -6.58 -25.14
N VAL A 137 -12.21 -7.29 -24.08
CA VAL A 137 -12.68 -8.68 -24.18
C VAL A 137 -14.11 -8.78 -24.72
N LEU A 138 -14.98 -7.84 -24.37
CA LEU A 138 -16.39 -7.85 -24.77
C LEU A 138 -16.61 -7.96 -26.29
N PRO A 139 -15.97 -7.15 -27.17
CA PRO A 139 -16.15 -7.27 -28.61
C PRO A 139 -15.59 -8.60 -29.17
N ILE A 140 -14.51 -9.14 -28.57
CA ILE A 140 -13.95 -10.42 -28.98
C ILE A 140 -14.95 -11.54 -28.67
N ALA A 141 -15.52 -11.55 -27.46
CA ALA A 141 -16.51 -12.54 -27.05
C ALA A 141 -17.77 -12.49 -27.95
N ILE A 142 -18.24 -11.29 -28.29
CA ILE A 142 -19.35 -11.10 -29.23
C ILE A 142 -18.98 -11.67 -30.61
N GLY A 143 -17.81 -11.35 -31.13
CA GLY A 143 -17.34 -11.84 -32.43
C GLY A 143 -17.28 -13.38 -32.49
N VAL A 144 -16.68 -14.01 -31.47
CA VAL A 144 -16.62 -15.48 -31.37
C VAL A 144 -18.01 -16.09 -31.29
N GLY A 145 -18.92 -15.48 -30.52
CA GLY A 145 -20.31 -15.92 -30.43
C GLY A 145 -21.03 -15.89 -31.79
N VAL A 146 -20.87 -14.81 -32.56
CA VAL A 146 -21.46 -14.69 -33.91
C VAL A 146 -20.89 -15.75 -34.87
N VAL A 147 -19.58 -15.98 -34.86
CA VAL A 147 -18.95 -17.00 -35.72
C VAL A 147 -19.44 -18.41 -35.36
N ALA A 148 -19.55 -18.73 -34.07
CA ALA A 148 -20.06 -20.02 -33.62
C ALA A 148 -21.52 -20.24 -34.05
N LEU A 149 -22.37 -19.21 -33.92
CA LEU A 149 -23.77 -19.27 -34.38
C LEU A 149 -23.86 -19.45 -35.91
N ALA A 150 -23.03 -18.75 -36.68
CA ALA A 150 -22.99 -18.90 -38.14
C ALA A 150 -22.53 -20.30 -38.56
N ALA A 151 -21.51 -20.85 -37.90
CA ALA A 151 -21.03 -22.20 -38.14
C ALA A 151 -22.10 -23.25 -37.81
N LEU A 152 -22.81 -23.08 -36.69
CA LEU A 152 -23.91 -23.96 -36.30
C LEU A 152 -25.08 -23.91 -37.30
N TYR A 153 -25.45 -22.71 -37.76
CA TYR A 153 -26.48 -22.54 -38.79
C TYR A 153 -26.09 -23.27 -40.09
N PHE A 154 -24.86 -23.07 -40.55
CA PHE A 154 -24.36 -23.71 -41.76
C PHE A 154 -24.28 -25.24 -41.61
N TYR A 155 -23.90 -25.73 -40.42
CA TYR A 155 -23.90 -27.16 -40.12
C TYR A 155 -25.31 -27.74 -40.23
N VAL A 156 -26.29 -27.19 -39.50
CA VAL A 156 -27.67 -27.69 -39.50
C VAL A 156 -28.29 -27.66 -40.90
N ASN A 157 -28.06 -26.59 -41.66
CA ASN A 157 -28.60 -26.46 -43.02
C ASN A 157 -27.95 -27.36 -44.06
N ASN A 158 -26.70 -27.81 -43.86
CA ASN A 158 -26.04 -28.74 -44.77
C ASN A 158 -26.21 -30.21 -44.38
N THR A 159 -26.66 -30.50 -43.16
CA THR A 159 -26.96 -31.87 -42.69
C THR A 159 -28.42 -32.27 -42.87
N SER A 160 -29.27 -31.37 -43.39
CA SER A 160 -30.65 -31.64 -43.81
C SER A 160 -30.68 -32.03 -45.28
#